data_AF-A0A484MT08-F1
#
_entry.id   AF-A0A484MT08-F1
#
_cell.length_a   1.000
_cell.length_b   1.000
_cell.length_c   1.000
_cell.angle_alpha   90.00
_cell.angle_beta   90.00
_cell.angle_gamma   90.00
#
_symmetry.space_group_name_H-M   'P 1'
#
loop_
_entity.id
_entity.type
_entity.pdbx_description
1 polymer ?
#
loop_
_entity_poly.entity_id
_entity_poly.type
_entity_poly.pdbx_seq_one_letter_code
_entity_poly.pdbx_strand_id
1 'polypeptide(L)'
;MEDFGKSRGDKDDAHFALDKPRRVQFKDKFQALRKLIPNPTKNDRASTVGDAIDYINGDAIDYINELRREVTKLEGLIEKKKKRQNNGSSMKERFWFKKRSNGTEVDVRVMDDEDKEVTVKIVQRKGSENNSCKSQEF
;
A
#
# COMPACT_ATOMS: atom_id res chain seq x y z
N MET A 1 11.25 -44.11 73.22
CA MET A 1 12.04 -43.51 72.13
C MET A 1 11.14 -43.44 70.91
N GLU A 2 10.83 -42.25 70.40
CA GLU A 2 10.10 -42.11 69.14
C GLU A 2 11.09 -42.10 67.97
N ASP A 3 10.89 -43.04 67.05
CA ASP A 3 11.70 -43.22 65.85
C ASP A 3 11.14 -42.35 64.72
N PHE A 4 11.79 -41.21 64.46
CA PHE A 4 11.47 -40.34 63.32
C PHE A 4 12.26 -40.77 62.09
N GLY A 5 11.89 -41.92 61.52
CA GLY A 5 12.28 -42.32 60.17
C GLY A 5 11.62 -41.42 59.12
N LYS A 6 12.19 -40.23 58.87
CA LYS A 6 11.68 -39.25 57.90
C LYS A 6 11.95 -39.74 56.47
N SER A 7 10.91 -40.29 55.82
CA SER A 7 10.88 -40.72 54.43
C SER A 7 11.53 -39.75 53.45
N ARG A 8 12.47 -40.27 52.64
CA ARG A 8 13.13 -39.56 51.53
C ARG A 8 12.43 -39.76 50.17
N GLY A 9 11.10 -40.01 50.15
CA GLY A 9 10.36 -40.34 48.92
C GLY A 9 9.54 -39.19 48.30
N ASP A 10 9.21 -38.14 49.06
CA ASP A 10 8.12 -37.24 48.67
C ASP A 10 8.52 -36.10 47.71
N LYS A 11 9.83 -35.80 47.60
CA LYS A 11 10.35 -34.71 46.76
C LYS A 11 10.52 -35.10 45.29
N ASP A 12 10.84 -36.36 45.02
CA ASP A 12 11.10 -36.84 43.67
C ASP A 12 9.77 -37.00 42.90
N ASP A 13 8.72 -37.51 43.55
CA ASP A 13 7.39 -37.68 42.95
C ASP A 13 6.74 -36.36 42.56
N ALA A 14 6.92 -35.30 43.36
CA ALA A 14 6.43 -33.95 43.03
C ALA A 14 7.14 -33.35 41.81
N HIS A 15 8.45 -33.61 41.65
CA HIS A 15 9.22 -33.17 40.49
C HIS A 15 8.77 -33.87 39.21
N PHE A 16 8.51 -35.19 39.27
CA PHE A 16 7.95 -35.93 38.13
C PHE A 16 6.52 -35.51 37.77
N ALA A 17 5.69 -35.17 38.77
CA ALA A 17 4.34 -34.68 38.56
C ALA A 17 4.30 -33.35 37.79
N LEU A 18 5.31 -32.48 37.96
CA LEU A 18 5.46 -31.23 37.21
C LEU A 18 6.27 -31.39 35.90
N ASP A 19 7.17 -32.36 35.80
CA ASP A 19 8.00 -32.55 34.60
C ASP A 19 7.21 -33.17 33.42
N LYS A 20 6.29 -34.09 33.70
CA LYS A 20 5.40 -34.67 32.69
C LYS A 20 4.57 -33.61 31.94
N PRO A 21 3.79 -32.74 32.59
CA PRO A 21 3.02 -31.70 31.90
C PRO A 21 3.93 -30.70 31.19
N ARG A 22 5.10 -30.35 31.77
CA ARG A 22 6.10 -29.50 31.10
C ARG A 22 6.54 -30.08 29.74
N ARG A 23 6.82 -31.39 29.68
CA ARG A 23 7.23 -32.06 28.42
C ARG A 23 6.12 -32.09 27.38
N VAL A 24 4.87 -32.28 27.81
CA VAL A 24 3.70 -32.25 26.92
C VAL A 24 3.53 -30.85 26.34
N GLN A 25 3.53 -29.80 27.17
CA GLN A 25 3.43 -28.41 26.70
C GLN A 25 4.52 -28.05 25.70
N PHE A 26 5.77 -28.47 25.94
CA PHE A 26 6.85 -28.23 24.97
C PHE A 26 6.66 -28.99 23.67
N LYS A 27 6.17 -30.24 23.72
CA LYS A 27 5.85 -31.02 22.51
C LYS A 27 4.79 -30.28 21.67
N ASP A 28 3.75 -29.76 22.31
CA ASP A 28 2.70 -29.01 21.63
C ASP A 28 3.23 -27.71 21.02
N LYS A 29 4.12 -26.99 21.73
CA LYS A 29 4.80 -25.80 21.21
C LYS A 29 5.65 -26.10 19.99
N PHE A 30 6.43 -27.18 19.98
CA PHE A 30 7.21 -27.58 18.81
C PHE A 30 6.32 -27.95 17.63
N GLN A 31 5.20 -28.64 17.88
CA GLN A 31 4.23 -28.94 16.82
C GLN A 31 3.57 -27.68 16.26
N ALA A 32 3.20 -26.73 17.13
CA ALA A 32 2.64 -25.45 16.70
C ALA A 32 3.65 -24.64 15.88
N LEU A 33 4.89 -24.52 16.36
CA LEU A 33 5.96 -23.84 15.65
C LEU A 33 6.18 -24.45 14.27
N ARG A 34 6.29 -25.78 14.18
CA ARG A 34 6.50 -26.50 12.92
C ARG A 34 5.44 -26.19 11.86
N LYS A 35 4.17 -26.02 12.26
CA LYS A 35 3.07 -25.71 11.34
C LYS A 35 3.17 -24.31 10.72
N LEU A 36 3.92 -23.41 11.34
CA LEU A 36 4.12 -22.03 10.86
C LEU A 36 5.32 -21.90 9.92
N ILE A 37 6.22 -22.88 9.92
CA ILE A 37 7.42 -22.89 9.09
C ILE A 37 7.05 -23.42 7.71
N PRO A 38 7.32 -22.68 6.62
CA PRO A 38 7.19 -23.20 5.28
C PRO A 38 8.24 -24.30 5.01
N ASN A 39 7.82 -25.41 4.41
CA ASN A 39 8.73 -26.50 3.97
C ASN A 39 9.70 -27.02 5.05
N PRO A 40 9.21 -27.47 6.22
CA PRO A 40 10.08 -27.88 7.31
C PRO A 40 10.86 -29.16 6.94
N THR A 41 12.17 -29.14 7.14
CA THR A 41 13.11 -30.14 6.59
C THR A 41 12.99 -31.51 7.28
N LYS A 42 12.97 -31.53 8.62
CA LYS A 42 12.91 -32.76 9.43
C LYS A 42 12.04 -32.58 10.65
N ASN A 43 11.38 -33.67 11.09
CA ASN A 43 10.42 -33.67 12.21
C ASN A 43 11.05 -33.57 13.61
N ASP A 44 12.38 -33.56 13.73
CA ASP A 44 13.04 -33.43 15.02
C ASP A 44 13.03 -31.98 15.53
N ARG A 45 13.26 -31.82 16.84
CA ARG A 45 13.17 -30.53 17.52
C ARG A 45 14.27 -29.57 17.09
N ALA A 46 15.47 -30.07 16.82
CA ALA A 46 16.61 -29.22 16.47
C ALA A 46 16.40 -28.63 15.07
N SER A 47 16.02 -29.46 14.10
CA SER A 47 15.67 -28.99 12.76
C SER A 47 14.47 -28.05 12.77
N THR A 48 13.42 -28.33 13.55
CA THR A 48 12.27 -27.41 13.64
C THR A 48 12.68 -26.01 14.14
N VAL A 49 13.61 -25.92 15.08
CA VAL A 49 14.11 -24.61 15.55
C VAL A 49 15.01 -23.97 14.51
N GLY A 50 15.89 -24.74 13.86
CA GLY A 50 16.76 -24.26 12.78
C GLY A 50 15.94 -23.69 11.62
N ASP A 51 15.00 -24.47 11.08
CA ASP A 51 14.14 -24.05 9.98
C ASP A 51 13.35 -22.77 10.34
N ALA A 52 12.91 -22.61 11.60
CA ALA A 52 12.22 -21.41 12.05
C ALA A 52 13.14 -20.17 12.06
N ILE A 53 14.38 -20.34 12.53
CA ILE A 53 15.38 -19.26 12.54
C ILE A 53 15.70 -18.85 11.11
N ASP A 54 15.93 -19.82 10.23
CA ASP A 54 16.27 -19.58 8.83
C ASP A 54 15.12 -18.87 8.10
N TYR A 55 13.88 -19.33 8.32
CA TYR A 55 12.70 -18.68 7.75
C TYR A 55 12.52 -17.23 8.21
N ILE A 56 12.69 -16.96 9.52
CA ILE A 56 12.54 -15.60 10.05
C ILE A 56 13.65 -14.70 9.51
N ASN A 57 14.90 -15.13 9.62
CA ASN A 57 16.05 -14.27 9.33
C ASN A 57 16.33 -14.10 7.84
N GLY A 58 16.04 -15.11 7.02
CA GLY A 58 16.15 -15.04 5.57
C GLY A 58 14.82 -14.61 4.96
N ASP A 59 14.00 -15.59 4.60
CA ASP A 59 12.82 -15.40 3.75
C ASP A 59 11.87 -14.30 4.22
N ALA A 60 11.49 -14.29 5.50
CA ALA A 60 10.50 -13.35 6.01
C ALA A 60 11.03 -11.91 6.09
N ILE A 61 12.24 -11.72 6.64
CA ILE A 61 12.86 -10.39 6.73
C ILE A 61 13.16 -9.84 5.33
N ASP A 62 13.69 -10.66 4.44
CA ASP A 62 14.00 -10.24 3.07
C ASP A 62 12.75 -9.83 2.31
N TYR A 63 11.67 -10.61 2.41
CA TYR A 63 10.39 -10.28 1.79
C TYR A 63 9.79 -8.96 2.33
N ILE A 64 9.80 -8.77 3.65
CA ILE A 64 9.34 -7.52 4.28
C ILE A 64 10.16 -6.32 3.80
N ASN A 65 11.48 -6.48 3.70
CA ASN A 65 12.36 -5.42 3.24
C ASN A 65 12.12 -5.06 1.77
N GLU A 66 11.90 -6.06 0.91
CA GLU A 66 11.58 -5.82 -0.49
C GLU A 66 10.24 -5.07 -0.64
N LEU A 67 9.20 -5.50 0.07
CA LEU A 67 7.92 -4.77 0.09
C LEU A 67 8.08 -3.31 0.54
N ARG A 68 8.89 -3.06 1.57
CA ARG A 68 9.18 -1.69 2.05
C ARG A 68 9.88 -0.83 0.99
N ARG A 69 10.80 -1.42 0.21
CA ARG A 69 11.45 -0.71 -0.92
C ARG A 69 10.44 -0.36 -2.01
N GLU A 70 9.55 -1.28 -2.36
CA GLU A 70 8.51 -1.03 -3.36
C GLU A 70 7.55 0.08 -2.93
N VAL A 71 7.08 0.04 -1.68
CA VAL A 71 6.25 1.11 -1.10
C VAL A 71 6.97 2.46 -1.19
N THR A 72 8.23 2.52 -0.75
CA THR A 72 9.04 3.76 -0.82
C THR A 72 9.19 4.28 -2.25
N LYS A 73 9.39 3.38 -3.22
CA LYS A 73 9.48 3.73 -4.65
C LYS A 73 8.16 4.31 -5.15
N LEU A 74 7.04 3.69 -4.83
CA LEU A 74 5.71 4.14 -5.24
C LEU A 74 5.36 5.50 -4.64
N GLU A 75 5.61 5.69 -3.34
CA GLU A 75 5.43 6.98 -2.66
C GLU A 75 6.25 8.09 -3.33
N GLY A 76 7.51 7.81 -3.68
CA GLY A 76 8.36 8.76 -4.41
C GLY A 76 7.83 9.10 -5.81
N LEU A 77 7.18 8.16 -6.51
CA LEU A 77 6.53 8.42 -7.80
C LEU A 77 5.26 9.25 -7.64
N ILE A 78 4.46 8.98 -6.62
CA ILE A 78 3.26 9.76 -6.29
C ILE A 78 3.65 11.21 -5.98
N GLU A 79 4.67 11.41 -5.16
CA GLU A 79 5.15 12.74 -4.79
C GLU A 79 5.66 13.53 -6.01
N LYS A 80 6.42 12.89 -6.91
CA LYS A 80 6.84 13.49 -8.18
C LYS A 80 5.64 13.86 -9.06
N LYS A 81 4.62 13.01 -9.13
CA LYS A 81 3.39 13.29 -9.90
C LYS A 81 2.62 14.47 -9.31
N LYS A 82 2.44 14.51 -7.98
CA LYS A 82 1.81 15.64 -7.26
C LYS A 82 2.56 16.94 -7.50
N LYS A 83 3.90 16.95 -7.42
CA LYS A 83 4.71 18.14 -7.72
C LYS A 83 4.55 18.62 -9.16
N ARG A 84 4.40 17.71 -10.13
CA ARG A 84 4.11 18.09 -11.53
C ARG A 84 2.73 18.69 -11.72
N GLN A 85 1.74 18.26 -10.94
CA GLN A 85 0.41 18.86 -10.94
C GLN A 85 0.44 20.25 -10.27
N ASN A 86 1.11 20.39 -9.12
CA ASN A 86 1.21 21.66 -8.39
C ASN A 86 2.10 22.70 -9.08
N ASN A 87 3.21 22.27 -9.70
CA ASN A 87 4.05 23.13 -10.55
C ASN A 87 3.52 23.23 -11.99
N GLY A 88 2.36 22.61 -12.25
CA GLY A 88 1.63 22.62 -13.51
C GLY A 88 0.76 23.87 -13.69
N SER A 89 1.28 25.04 -13.31
CA SER A 89 0.75 26.35 -13.74
C SER A 89 0.78 26.56 -15.27
N SER A 90 1.22 25.55 -16.05
CA SER A 90 1.20 25.55 -17.51
C SER A 90 -0.06 24.90 -18.12
N MET A 91 -0.89 24.16 -17.36
CA MET A 91 -2.14 23.61 -17.92
C MET A 91 -3.24 24.68 -18.11
N LYS A 92 -3.19 25.75 -17.29
CA LYS A 92 -4.09 26.91 -17.41
C LYS A 92 -3.94 27.66 -18.74
N GLU A 93 -2.83 27.49 -19.46
CA GLU A 93 -2.57 28.15 -20.75
C GLU A 93 -2.93 27.31 -21.98
N ARG A 94 -3.27 26.01 -21.83
CA ARG A 94 -3.42 25.10 -22.99
C ARG A 94 -4.85 24.94 -23.52
N PHE A 95 -5.87 25.28 -22.74
CA PHE A 95 -7.28 25.08 -23.11
C PHE A 95 -8.04 26.40 -23.33
N TRP A 96 -7.36 27.39 -23.89
CA TRP A 96 -8.03 28.57 -24.42
C TRP A 96 -8.18 28.39 -25.94
N PHE A 97 -9.42 28.37 -26.42
CA PHE A 97 -9.70 28.43 -27.85
C PHE A 97 -10.43 29.74 -28.15
N LYS A 98 -9.81 30.60 -28.96
CA LYS A 98 -10.38 31.87 -29.38
C LYS A 98 -10.57 31.89 -30.89
N LYS A 99 -11.82 32.04 -31.33
CA LYS A 99 -12.17 32.22 -32.74
C LYS A 99 -12.87 33.56 -32.93
N ARG A 100 -12.54 34.23 -34.03
CA ARG A 100 -13.19 35.46 -34.47
C ARG A 100 -13.73 35.28 -35.88
N SER A 101 -14.95 35.75 -36.13
CA SER A 101 -15.58 35.80 -37.45
C SER A 101 -16.60 36.95 -37.49
N ASN A 102 -16.58 37.78 -38.52
CA ASN A 102 -17.56 38.84 -38.85
C ASN A 102 -18.20 39.55 -37.64
N GLY A 103 -17.38 40.13 -36.74
CA GLY A 103 -17.85 40.88 -35.58
C GLY A 103 -18.17 40.05 -34.33
N THR A 104 -18.13 38.71 -34.41
CA THR A 104 -18.32 37.80 -33.27
C THR A 104 -16.99 37.21 -32.82
N GLU A 105 -16.74 37.26 -31.52
CA GLU A 105 -15.61 36.65 -30.84
C GLU A 105 -16.09 35.61 -29.84
N VAL A 106 -15.59 34.38 -29.96
CA VAL A 106 -15.90 33.28 -29.06
C VAL A 106 -14.62 32.89 -28.33
N ASP A 107 -14.65 32.94 -27.00
CA ASP A 107 -13.58 32.52 -26.09
C ASP A 107 -14.07 31.32 -25.26
N VAL A 108 -13.41 30.18 -25.40
CA VAL A 108 -13.70 28.95 -24.65
C VAL A 108 -12.58 28.71 -23.66
N ARG A 109 -12.94 28.60 -22.38
CA ARG A 109 -12.01 28.25 -21.31
C ARG A 109 -12.47 26.99 -20.61
N VAL A 110 -11.66 25.95 -20.69
CA VAL A 110 -11.84 24.72 -19.90
C VAL A 110 -11.04 24.88 -18.62
N MET A 111 -11.73 24.88 -17.49
CA MET A 111 -11.11 24.82 -16.16
C MET A 111 -11.15 23.37 -15.70
N ASP A 112 -10.00 22.84 -15.28
CA ASP A 112 -9.86 21.45 -14.85
C ASP A 112 -9.44 21.47 -13.38
N ASP A 113 -10.39 21.72 -12.47
CA ASP A 113 -10.21 21.59 -11.02
C ASP A 113 -11.59 21.31 -10.40
N GLU A 114 -11.79 20.10 -9.85
CA GLU A 114 -12.91 19.55 -9.05
C GLU A 114 -14.37 19.77 -9.53
N ASP A 115 -14.71 20.95 -10.04
CA ASP A 115 -15.94 21.30 -10.73
C ASP A 115 -15.70 21.26 -12.25
N LYS A 116 -16.28 20.27 -12.93
CA LYS A 116 -16.15 20.02 -14.38
C LYS A 116 -16.91 21.07 -15.23
N GLU A 117 -16.67 22.36 -15.02
CA GLU A 117 -17.40 23.44 -15.68
C GLU A 117 -16.61 24.01 -16.88
N VAL A 118 -17.28 24.05 -18.04
CA VAL A 118 -16.75 24.69 -19.26
C VAL A 118 -17.37 26.08 -19.38
N THR A 119 -16.55 27.13 -19.44
CA THR A 119 -17.03 28.50 -19.61
C THR A 119 -16.87 28.96 -21.05
N VAL A 120 -17.95 29.45 -21.66
CA VAL A 120 -17.98 29.98 -23.04
C VAL A 120 -18.41 31.44 -23.00
N LYS A 121 -17.57 32.35 -23.50
CA LYS A 121 -17.90 33.77 -23.66
C LYS A 121 -18.07 34.10 -25.14
N ILE A 122 -19.22 34.64 -25.51
CA ILE A 122 -19.51 35.12 -26.86
C ILE A 122 -19.67 36.64 -26.80
N VAL A 123 -18.84 37.35 -27.54
CA VAL A 123 -18.89 38.81 -27.65
C VAL A 123 -19.20 39.17 -29.10
N GLN A 124 -20.40 39.69 -29.35
CA GLN A 124 -20.76 40.29 -30.63
C GLN A 124 -20.51 41.79 -30.56
N ARG A 125 -19.57 42.28 -31.36
CA ARG A 125 -19.43 43.71 -31.59
C ARG A 125 -20.48 44.12 -32.61
N LYS A 126 -21.28 45.13 -32.25
CA LYS A 126 -22.23 45.76 -33.17
C LYS A 126 -21.44 46.36 -34.33
N GLY A 127 -21.32 45.62 -35.42
CA GLY A 127 -20.74 46.10 -36.67
C GLY A 127 -21.72 47.06 -37.32
N SER A 128 -21.31 48.32 -37.43
CA SER A 128 -21.86 49.25 -38.42
C SER A 128 -21.95 48.53 -39.76
N GLU A 129 -23.14 48.57 -40.35
CA GLU A 129 -23.47 48.02 -41.67
C GLU A 129 -22.33 48.28 -42.66
N ASN A 130 -21.87 47.23 -43.34
CA ASN A 130 -21.56 47.23 -44.77
C ASN A 130 -21.00 45.86 -45.23
N ASN A 131 -21.80 45.24 -46.11
CA ASN A 131 -21.41 44.39 -47.25
C ASN A 131 -21.32 42.85 -47.06
N SER A 132 -22.39 42.21 -47.54
CA SER A 132 -22.41 41.02 -48.42
C SER A 132 -21.64 39.78 -47.97
N CYS A 133 -22.34 38.86 -47.29
CA CYS A 133 -22.01 37.43 -47.35
C CYS A 133 -23.03 36.75 -48.28
N LYS A 134 -22.58 36.38 -49.49
CA LYS A 134 -23.34 35.55 -50.43
C LYS A 134 -22.91 34.08 -50.29
N SER A 135 -23.91 33.23 -50.52
CA SER A 135 -23.87 31.78 -50.84
C SER A 135 -23.76 30.85 -49.62
N GLN A 136 -24.51 29.74 -49.52
CA GLN A 136 -25.24 28.99 -50.53
C GLN A 136 -26.32 28.13 -49.84
N GLU A 137 -27.47 27.94 -50.49
CA GLU A 137 -28.44 26.90 -50.14
C GLU A 137 -27.86 25.50 -50.41
N PHE A 138 -28.06 24.59 -49.46
CA PHE A 138 -28.62 23.25 -49.67
C PHE A 138 -29.33 22.81 -48.39
#